data_AF-A0A8S3H0A0-F1
#
_entry.id   AF-A0A8S3H0A0-F1
#
_cell.length_a   1.000
_cell.length_b   1.000
_cell.length_c   1.000
_cell.angle_alpha   90.00
_cell.angle_beta   90.00
_cell.angle_gamma   90.00
#
_symmetry.space_group_name_H-M   'P 1'
#
loop_
_entity.id
_entity.type
_entity.pdbx_description
1 polymer ?
#
loop_
_entity_poly.entity_id
_entity_poly.type
_entity_poly.pdbx_seq_one_letter_code
_entity_poly.pdbx_strand_id
1 'polypeptide(L)'
;MANRGKRCVISDAQSILKTYNINAEIDEAHSTVILDGAIFVDAKTLARHVVSLMRTANNNMRYEKWRDLPLAGRVLSSNANIDLVASFAWLKQGMLSSTAVRNVLAAQEGCLLTKTHPVLTKHSADLSCRACRKSKETIAHVISNCTTWLPTLYVDRHDSAARNIYYKLCQKYGLVPPHYTQQVLPVQENDTIKLYWNQPVQTKKIIRHNKPDIILFDKIKKTALVIEFAISWFTGIERQIDIKTNRYCVNGNYDQDLNVPYPNGDNLLRELQTAGWDASFLPIVIGATGEVLLGLSGKIKENLGISSEAADECIERMQRSAVLGTSRI
;
A
#
# COMPACT_ATOMS: atom_id res chain seq x y z
N MET A 1 -57.88 20.13 -0.47
CA MET A 1 -56.95 20.48 0.62
C MET A 1 -56.43 19.19 1.22
N ALA A 2 -55.22 18.76 0.84
CA ALA A 2 -54.63 17.53 1.35
C ALA A 2 -54.16 17.75 2.80
N ASN A 3 -54.70 16.97 3.72
CA ASN A 3 -54.31 16.95 5.13
C ASN A 3 -52.81 16.61 5.20
N ARG A 4 -51.95 17.61 5.41
CA ARG A 4 -50.56 17.40 5.79
C ARG A 4 -50.58 16.78 7.18
N GLY A 5 -50.61 15.45 7.23
CA GLY A 5 -50.56 14.66 8.46
C GLY A 5 -49.39 15.14 9.32
N LYS A 6 -49.69 15.53 10.56
CA LYS A 6 -48.68 15.90 11.55
C LYS A 6 -47.75 14.69 11.73
N ARG A 7 -46.44 14.89 11.51
CA ARG A 7 -45.42 13.86 11.78
C ARG A 7 -45.62 13.31 13.18
N CYS A 8 -45.84 12.00 13.29
CA CYS A 8 -45.94 11.31 14.58
C CYS A 8 -44.57 10.71 14.88
N VAL A 9 -44.05 10.94 16.08
CA VAL A 9 -42.73 10.43 16.50
C VAL A 9 -42.67 8.90 16.39
N ILE A 10 -43.79 8.22 16.68
CA ILE A 10 -43.89 6.76 16.58
C ILE A 10 -43.85 6.31 15.11
N SER A 11 -44.58 6.98 14.21
CA SER A 11 -44.56 6.64 12.78
C SER A 11 -43.19 6.91 12.15
N ASP A 12 -42.54 7.99 12.55
CA ASP A 12 -41.20 8.36 12.09
C ASP A 12 -40.17 7.34 12.61
N ALA A 13 -40.27 6.91 13.88
CA ALA A 13 -39.42 5.88 14.45
C ALA A 13 -39.58 4.53 13.73
N GLN A 14 -40.81 4.08 13.51
CA GLN A 14 -41.09 2.86 12.74
C GLN A 14 -40.56 2.93 11.31
N SER A 15 -40.71 4.07 10.64
CA SER A 15 -40.17 4.30 9.30
C SER A 15 -38.64 4.22 9.27
N ILE A 16 -37.95 4.79 10.26
CA ILE A 16 -36.50 4.71 10.40
C ILE A 16 -36.06 3.27 10.61
N LEU A 17 -36.63 2.57 11.59
CA LEU A 17 -36.28 1.17 11.88
C LEU A 17 -36.45 0.28 10.64
N LYS A 18 -37.57 0.45 9.92
CA LYS A 18 -37.82 -0.26 8.64
C LYS A 18 -36.80 0.09 7.56
N THR A 19 -36.42 1.36 7.42
CA THR A 19 -35.46 1.81 6.40
C THR A 19 -34.08 1.17 6.59
N TYR A 20 -33.67 0.98 7.84
CA TYR A 20 -32.38 0.38 8.19
C TYR A 20 -32.46 -1.13 8.45
N ASN A 21 -33.62 -1.76 8.22
CA ASN A 21 -33.88 -3.17 8.50
C ASN A 21 -33.53 -3.56 9.95
N ILE A 22 -33.83 -2.67 10.89
CA ILE A 22 -33.61 -2.89 12.33
C ILE A 22 -34.89 -3.49 12.91
N ASN A 23 -34.80 -4.73 13.38
CA ASN A 23 -35.89 -5.41 14.06
C ASN A 23 -35.77 -5.17 15.56
N ALA A 24 -36.81 -4.59 16.15
CA ALA A 24 -36.90 -4.36 17.58
C ALA A 24 -38.18 -5.00 18.11
N GLU A 25 -38.05 -5.76 19.19
CA GLU A 25 -39.16 -6.36 19.91
C GLU A 25 -39.40 -5.57 21.21
N ILE A 26 -40.66 -5.36 21.56
CA ILE A 26 -41.04 -4.65 22.78
C ILE A 26 -41.55 -5.67 23.79
N ASP A 27 -40.92 -5.73 24.96
CA ASP A 27 -41.43 -6.44 26.10
C ASP A 27 -42.20 -5.44 26.98
N GLU A 28 -43.52 -5.41 26.80
CA GLU A 28 -44.43 -4.54 27.54
C GLU A 28 -44.47 -4.88 29.04
N ALA A 29 -44.23 -6.15 29.42
CA ALA A 29 -44.29 -6.59 30.82
C ALA A 29 -43.14 -6.01 31.65
N HIS A 30 -41.95 -5.87 31.04
CA HIS A 30 -40.76 -5.34 31.70
C HIS A 30 -40.40 -3.91 31.25
N SER A 31 -41.19 -3.30 30.36
CA SER A 31 -40.89 -2.01 29.73
C SER A 31 -39.50 -1.97 29.09
N THR A 32 -39.14 -3.06 28.40
CA THR A 32 -37.82 -3.20 27.74
C THR A 32 -37.95 -3.35 26.23
N VAL A 33 -36.89 -2.99 25.53
CA VAL A 33 -36.77 -3.21 24.07
C VAL A 33 -35.64 -4.20 23.82
N ILE A 34 -35.91 -5.22 23.03
CA ILE A 34 -34.94 -6.23 22.61
C ILE A 34 -34.55 -5.93 21.17
N LEU A 35 -33.25 -5.80 20.90
CA LEU A 35 -32.70 -5.46 19.58
C LEU A 35 -31.39 -6.21 19.39
N ASP A 36 -31.30 -7.03 18.33
CA ASP A 36 -30.14 -7.90 18.03
C ASP A 36 -29.67 -8.76 19.24
N GLY A 37 -30.63 -9.22 20.05
CA GLY A 37 -30.35 -10.03 21.26
C GLY A 37 -29.88 -9.23 22.48
N ALA A 38 -29.75 -7.91 22.38
CA ALA A 38 -29.47 -7.01 23.51
C ALA A 38 -30.78 -6.46 24.10
N ILE A 39 -30.87 -6.43 25.43
CA ILE A 39 -32.02 -5.91 26.18
C ILE A 39 -31.72 -4.48 26.62
N PHE A 40 -32.61 -3.56 26.28
CA PHE A 40 -32.51 -2.15 26.65
C PHE A 40 -33.64 -1.76 27.59
N VAL A 41 -33.26 -1.38 28.80
CA VAL A 41 -34.17 -0.89 29.86
C VAL A 41 -34.27 0.64 29.88
N ASP A 42 -33.36 1.34 29.20
CA ASP A 42 -33.34 2.80 29.17
C ASP A 42 -33.32 3.34 27.74
N ALA A 43 -34.11 4.39 27.50
CA ALA A 43 -34.26 4.98 26.18
C ALA A 43 -32.94 5.58 25.64
N LYS A 44 -32.00 5.95 26.51
CA LYS A 44 -30.75 6.61 26.12
C LYS A 44 -29.76 5.60 25.52
N THR A 45 -29.59 4.43 26.12
CA THR A 45 -28.76 3.35 25.59
C THR A 45 -29.37 2.77 24.32
N LEU A 46 -30.69 2.58 24.30
CA LEU A 46 -31.43 2.17 23.10
C LEU A 46 -31.18 3.14 21.94
N ALA A 47 -31.38 4.45 22.16
CA ALA A 47 -31.16 5.46 21.13
C ALA A 47 -29.71 5.48 20.61
N ARG A 48 -28.72 5.34 21.50
CA ARG A 48 -27.30 5.23 21.10
C ARG A 48 -27.04 4.00 20.26
N HIS A 49 -27.62 2.85 20.62
CA HIS A 49 -27.46 1.61 19.91
C HIS A 49 -28.10 1.69 18.51
N VAL A 50 -29.34 2.17 18.41
CA VAL A 50 -30.03 2.40 17.13
C VAL A 50 -29.23 3.35 16.23
N VAL A 51 -28.74 4.47 16.77
CA VAL A 51 -27.89 5.41 16.00
C VAL A 51 -26.59 4.74 15.55
N SER A 52 -26.00 3.85 16.35
CA SER A 52 -24.82 3.09 15.97
C SER A 52 -25.10 2.16 14.78
N LEU A 53 -26.21 1.41 14.82
CA LEU A 53 -26.65 0.55 13.72
C LEU A 53 -26.91 1.36 12.44
N MET A 54 -27.61 2.48 12.56
CA MET A 54 -27.84 3.39 11.43
C MET A 54 -26.53 3.93 10.84
N ARG A 55 -25.54 4.27 11.67
CA ARG A 55 -24.22 4.71 11.20
C ARG A 55 -23.51 3.59 10.45
N THR A 56 -23.50 2.38 10.98
CA THR A 56 -22.91 1.20 10.32
C THR A 56 -23.58 0.93 8.97
N ALA A 57 -24.91 0.87 8.93
CA ALA A 57 -25.66 0.66 7.69
C ALA A 57 -25.40 1.75 6.64
N ASN A 58 -25.37 3.03 7.05
CA ASN A 58 -25.04 4.14 6.15
C ASN A 58 -23.60 4.06 5.63
N ASN A 59 -22.64 3.70 6.50
CA ASN A 59 -21.25 3.57 6.10
C ASN A 59 -21.07 2.43 5.11
N ASN A 60 -21.72 1.29 5.34
CA ASN A 60 -21.74 0.17 4.41
C ASN A 60 -22.35 0.58 3.07
N MET A 61 -23.53 1.21 3.07
CA MET A 61 -24.15 1.70 1.83
C MET A 61 -23.25 2.68 1.06
N ARG A 62 -22.57 3.60 1.75
CA ARG A 62 -21.62 4.54 1.11
C ARG A 62 -20.40 3.82 0.55
N TYR A 63 -19.87 2.84 1.29
CA TYR A 63 -18.74 2.02 0.86
C TYR A 63 -19.07 1.22 -0.40
N GLU A 64 -20.22 0.53 -0.41
CA GLU A 64 -20.68 -0.25 -1.56
C GLU A 64 -20.87 0.65 -2.79
N LYS A 65 -21.55 1.80 -2.62
CA LYS A 65 -21.69 2.80 -3.70
C LYS A 65 -20.35 3.29 -4.23
N TRP A 66 -19.36 3.51 -3.37
CA TRP A 66 -18.03 3.94 -3.78
C TRP A 66 -17.30 2.82 -4.52
N ARG A 67 -17.32 1.59 -3.99
CA ARG A 67 -16.70 0.42 -4.61
C ARG A 67 -17.25 0.14 -6.00
N ASP A 68 -18.55 0.35 -6.21
CA ASP A 68 -19.22 0.11 -7.49
C ASP A 68 -18.90 1.18 -8.55
N LEU A 69 -18.24 2.28 -8.20
CA LEU A 69 -17.80 3.29 -9.17
C LEU A 69 -16.60 2.74 -9.97
N PRO A 70 -16.69 2.59 -11.31
CA PRO A 70 -15.63 1.95 -12.09
C PRO A 70 -14.27 2.66 -12.02
N LEU A 71 -14.27 3.98 -11.83
CA LEU A 71 -13.06 4.79 -11.78
C LEU A 71 -12.61 5.08 -10.35
N ALA A 72 -13.52 5.55 -9.49
CA ALA A 72 -13.22 5.97 -8.12
C ALA A 72 -13.08 4.77 -7.16
N GLY A 73 -13.85 3.71 -7.39
CA GLY A 73 -13.83 2.47 -6.63
C GLY A 73 -12.79 1.45 -7.10
N ARG A 74 -12.01 1.74 -8.15
CA ARG A 74 -11.16 0.76 -8.86
C ARG A 74 -10.12 0.03 -8.01
N VAL A 75 -9.66 0.64 -6.91
CA VAL A 75 -8.74 -0.02 -5.96
C VAL A 75 -9.52 -0.99 -5.07
N LEU A 76 -10.72 -0.58 -4.64
CA LEU A 76 -11.61 -1.38 -3.80
C LEU A 76 -12.23 -2.56 -4.55
N SER A 77 -12.46 -2.40 -5.85
CA SER A 77 -13.02 -3.41 -6.75
C SER A 77 -11.96 -4.13 -7.58
N SER A 78 -10.67 -3.94 -7.26
CA SER A 78 -9.57 -4.56 -8.01
C SER A 78 -9.61 -6.08 -7.85
N ASN A 79 -9.39 -6.82 -8.94
CA ASN A 79 -9.20 -8.27 -8.89
C ASN A 79 -7.83 -8.68 -8.32
N ALA A 80 -6.91 -7.73 -8.13
CA ALA A 80 -5.64 -8.01 -7.48
C ALA A 80 -5.86 -8.31 -5.99
N ASN A 81 -5.01 -9.15 -5.41
CA ASN A 81 -5.05 -9.54 -3.99
C ASN A 81 -4.61 -8.40 -3.05
N ILE A 82 -5.23 -7.23 -3.18
CA ILE A 82 -4.92 -6.02 -2.41
C ILE A 82 -5.46 -6.19 -0.99
N ASP A 83 -4.60 -5.95 -0.01
CA ASP A 83 -5.01 -5.85 1.39
C ASP A 83 -5.63 -4.48 1.63
N LEU A 84 -6.96 -4.38 1.55
CA LEU A 84 -7.67 -3.10 1.75
C LEU A 84 -7.51 -2.54 3.17
N VAL A 85 -7.24 -3.37 4.17
CA VAL A 85 -7.06 -2.88 5.54
C VAL A 85 -5.70 -2.22 5.66
N ALA A 86 -4.64 -2.91 5.22
CA ALA A 86 -3.27 -2.41 5.27
C ALA A 86 -3.04 -1.26 4.28
N SER A 87 -3.61 -1.33 3.06
CA SER A 87 -3.42 -0.33 1.98
C SER A 87 -3.81 1.11 2.35
N PHE A 88 -4.70 1.27 3.33
CA PHE A 88 -5.17 2.56 3.82
C PHE A 88 -4.70 2.89 5.24
N ALA A 89 -3.69 2.19 5.76
CA ALA A 89 -3.14 2.46 7.10
C ALA A 89 -2.58 3.88 7.21
N TRP A 90 -1.85 4.34 6.18
CA TRP A 90 -1.33 5.72 6.10
C TRP A 90 -2.44 6.79 6.21
N LEU A 91 -3.62 6.50 5.66
CA LEU A 91 -4.77 7.41 5.70
C LEU A 91 -5.42 7.42 7.08
N LYS A 92 -5.58 6.24 7.69
CA LYS A 92 -6.12 6.09 9.06
C LYS A 92 -5.23 6.76 10.11
N GLN A 93 -3.92 6.68 9.94
CA GLN A 93 -2.96 7.26 10.88
C GLN A 93 -2.97 8.79 10.88
N GLY A 94 -3.41 9.43 9.78
CA GLY A 94 -3.65 10.87 9.73
C GLY A 94 -2.40 11.74 9.84
N MET A 95 -1.21 11.20 9.57
CA MET A 95 0.08 11.89 9.73
C MET A 95 0.56 12.62 8.47
N LEU A 96 -0.34 12.91 7.53
CA LEU A 96 -0.05 13.59 6.27
C LEU A 96 -0.83 14.91 6.15
N SER A 97 -0.27 15.86 5.40
CA SER A 97 -0.97 17.11 5.11
C SER A 97 -2.22 16.84 4.27
N SER A 98 -3.28 17.62 4.50
CA SER A 98 -4.52 17.54 3.73
C SER A 98 -4.29 17.68 2.22
N THR A 99 -3.27 18.44 1.82
CA THR A 99 -2.86 18.58 0.41
C THR A 99 -2.33 17.27 -0.15
N ALA A 100 -1.43 16.58 0.57
CA ALA A 100 -0.89 15.30 0.12
C ALA A 100 -1.99 14.24 0.02
N VAL A 101 -2.85 14.16 1.05
CA VAL A 101 -4.00 13.24 1.04
C VAL A 101 -4.92 13.50 -0.16
N ARG A 102 -5.31 14.77 -0.38
CA ARG A 102 -6.17 15.15 -1.51
C ARG A 102 -5.54 14.77 -2.85
N ASN A 103 -4.27 15.08 -3.05
CA ASN A 103 -3.60 14.83 -4.34
C ASN A 103 -3.53 13.33 -4.65
N VAL A 104 -3.19 12.51 -3.65
CA VAL A 104 -3.06 11.05 -3.81
C VAL A 104 -4.42 10.39 -3.96
N LEU A 105 -5.44 10.79 -3.20
CA LEU A 105 -6.80 10.28 -3.41
C LEU A 105 -7.34 10.69 -4.78
N ALA A 106 -7.10 11.92 -5.24
CA ALA A 106 -7.47 12.34 -6.60
C ALA A 106 -6.76 11.49 -7.66
N ALA A 107 -5.50 11.12 -7.46
CA ALA A 107 -4.79 10.17 -8.32
C ALA A 107 -5.46 8.79 -8.29
N GLN A 108 -5.72 8.25 -7.09
CA GLN A 108 -6.32 6.94 -6.88
C GLN A 108 -7.73 6.84 -7.47
N GLU A 109 -8.53 7.90 -7.38
CA GLU A 109 -9.92 7.94 -7.84
C GLU A 109 -10.09 8.35 -9.30
N GLY A 110 -9.01 8.79 -9.97
CA GLY A 110 -9.08 9.18 -11.38
C GLY A 110 -9.47 10.64 -11.63
N CYS A 111 -9.40 11.49 -10.61
CA CYS A 111 -9.85 12.88 -10.63
C CYS A 111 -8.79 13.85 -11.17
N LEU A 112 -7.59 13.37 -11.51
CA LEU A 112 -6.55 14.21 -12.11
C LEU A 112 -6.88 14.51 -13.58
N LEU A 113 -6.77 15.79 -13.96
CA LEU A 113 -6.97 16.28 -15.32
C LEU A 113 -5.78 15.95 -16.23
N THR A 114 -5.53 14.66 -16.43
CA THR A 114 -4.57 14.20 -17.43
C THR A 114 -5.14 14.34 -18.83
N LYS A 115 -4.31 14.37 -19.88
CA LYS A 115 -4.82 14.45 -21.26
C LYS A 115 -5.74 13.29 -21.66
N THR A 116 -5.63 12.13 -21.01
CA THR A 116 -6.55 11.00 -21.23
C THR A 116 -7.85 11.10 -20.42
N HIS A 117 -8.03 12.15 -19.61
CA HIS A 117 -9.24 12.35 -18.83
C HIS A 117 -10.45 12.59 -19.77
N PRO A 118 -11.63 11.96 -19.53
CA PRO A 118 -12.77 12.01 -20.44
C PRO A 118 -13.28 13.40 -20.82
N VAL A 119 -13.06 14.39 -19.95
CA VAL A 119 -13.40 15.80 -20.22
C VAL A 119 -12.44 16.42 -21.23
N LEU A 120 -11.14 16.10 -21.18
CA LEU A 120 -10.12 16.72 -22.02
C LEU A 120 -9.96 16.01 -23.36
N THR A 121 -10.17 14.70 -23.42
CA THR A 121 -10.06 13.92 -24.66
C THR A 121 -11.03 14.38 -25.75
N LYS A 122 -12.16 14.99 -25.38
CA LYS A 122 -13.13 15.56 -26.32
C LYS A 122 -12.61 16.82 -27.05
N HIS A 123 -11.60 17.49 -26.49
CA HIS A 123 -11.11 18.78 -26.96
C HIS A 123 -9.69 18.73 -27.55
N SER A 124 -8.97 17.62 -27.39
CA SER A 124 -7.60 17.46 -27.90
C SER A 124 -7.36 16.05 -28.43
N ALA A 125 -6.89 15.96 -29.67
CA ALA A 125 -6.46 14.69 -30.26
C ALA A 125 -5.12 14.21 -29.71
N ASP A 126 -4.25 15.12 -29.25
CA ASP A 126 -2.96 14.76 -28.65
C ASP A 126 -3.14 14.32 -27.20
N LEU A 127 -2.96 13.01 -26.98
CA LEU A 127 -2.99 12.37 -25.67
C LEU A 127 -1.60 12.18 -25.04
N SER A 128 -0.53 12.68 -25.68
CA SER A 128 0.84 12.46 -25.25
C SER A 128 1.15 13.21 -23.96
N CYS A 129 1.81 12.53 -23.03
CA CYS A 129 2.25 13.07 -21.75
C CYS A 129 2.95 14.42 -21.90
N ARG A 130 2.46 15.44 -21.18
CA ARG A 130 3.01 16.80 -21.16
C ARG A 130 4.47 16.81 -20.74
N ALA A 131 4.85 15.93 -19.81
CA ALA A 131 6.21 15.85 -19.28
C ALA A 131 7.17 15.11 -20.21
N CYS A 132 6.84 13.88 -20.63
CA CYS A 132 7.80 13.05 -21.39
C CYS A 132 7.55 12.98 -22.89
N ARG A 133 6.34 13.28 -23.36
CA ARG A 133 5.91 13.19 -24.77
C ARG A 133 6.03 11.80 -25.42
N LYS A 134 6.35 10.74 -24.65
CA LYS A 134 6.59 9.37 -25.17
C LYS A 134 5.41 8.40 -25.06
N SER A 135 4.48 8.65 -24.13
CA SER A 135 3.35 7.74 -23.87
C SER A 135 2.08 8.53 -23.61
N LYS A 136 0.91 7.86 -23.68
CA LYS A 136 -0.37 8.47 -23.30
C LYS A 136 -0.33 8.95 -21.85
N GLU A 137 -0.85 10.15 -21.62
CA GLU A 137 -0.89 10.76 -20.30
C GLU A 137 -2.00 10.18 -19.43
N THR A 138 -1.84 8.94 -18.99
CA THR A 138 -2.69 8.37 -17.94
C THR A 138 -2.14 8.71 -16.57
N ILE A 139 -2.97 8.60 -15.52
CA ILE A 139 -2.50 8.78 -14.14
C ILE A 139 -1.39 7.78 -13.80
N ALA A 140 -1.62 6.50 -14.11
CA ALA A 140 -0.62 5.45 -13.92
C ALA A 140 0.70 5.76 -14.64
N HIS A 141 0.64 6.35 -15.84
CA HIS A 141 1.85 6.81 -16.52
C HIS A 141 2.53 7.95 -15.75
N VAL A 142 1.80 9.01 -15.41
CA VAL A 142 2.36 10.21 -14.75
C VAL A 142 3.01 9.86 -13.42
N ILE A 143 2.39 9.02 -12.59
CA ILE A 143 2.89 8.75 -11.25
C ILE A 143 3.82 7.53 -11.15
N SER A 144 3.85 6.63 -12.13
CA SER A 144 4.66 5.40 -12.03
C SER A 144 5.56 5.10 -13.23
N ASN A 145 5.28 5.60 -14.43
CA ASN A 145 5.98 5.17 -15.66
C ASN A 145 6.59 6.32 -16.48
N CYS A 146 6.54 7.56 -15.99
CA CYS A 146 7.00 8.71 -16.73
C CYS A 146 8.53 8.82 -16.71
N THR A 147 9.15 8.69 -17.89
CA THR A 147 10.63 8.74 -18.01
C THR A 147 11.24 10.09 -17.60
N THR A 148 10.46 11.18 -17.59
CA THR A 148 10.91 12.49 -17.10
C THR A 148 11.12 12.50 -15.59
N TRP A 149 10.25 11.82 -14.84
CA TRP A 149 10.28 11.79 -13.38
C TRP A 149 11.13 10.64 -12.82
N LEU A 150 11.38 9.62 -13.63
CA LEU A 150 12.17 8.45 -13.26
C LEU A 150 13.53 8.78 -12.62
N PRO A 151 14.41 9.61 -13.20
CA PRO A 151 15.74 9.85 -12.64
C PRO A 151 15.75 10.78 -11.42
N THR A 152 14.60 11.36 -11.04
CA THR A 152 14.49 12.33 -9.95
C THR A 152 13.45 11.90 -8.92
N LEU A 153 12.20 12.34 -9.07
CA LEU A 153 11.13 12.14 -8.10
C LEU A 153 10.83 10.66 -7.82
N TYR A 154 11.00 9.78 -8.81
CA TYR A 154 10.74 8.35 -8.60
C TYR A 154 11.85 7.69 -7.77
N VAL A 155 13.12 8.01 -8.02
CA VAL A 155 14.25 7.54 -7.20
C VAL A 155 14.11 8.08 -5.77
N ASP A 156 13.82 9.36 -5.60
CA ASP A 156 13.57 9.96 -4.28
C ASP A 156 12.46 9.23 -3.52
N ARG A 157 11.32 8.99 -4.18
CA ARG A 157 10.16 8.31 -3.59
C ARG A 157 10.48 6.86 -3.24
N HIS A 158 11.19 6.17 -4.12
CA HIS A 158 11.65 4.80 -3.93
C HIS A 158 12.57 4.69 -2.69
N ASP A 159 13.63 5.48 -2.66
CA ASP A 159 14.60 5.46 -1.57
C ASP A 159 13.96 5.90 -0.25
N SER A 160 13.04 6.86 -0.29
CA SER A 160 12.28 7.27 0.91
C SER A 160 11.43 6.14 1.49
N ALA A 161 10.89 5.23 0.66
CA ALA A 161 10.19 4.05 1.15
C ALA A 161 11.18 3.04 1.74
N ALA A 162 12.23 2.67 0.98
CA ALA A 162 13.24 1.68 1.39
C ALA A 162 13.96 2.07 2.70
N ARG A 163 14.18 3.37 2.92
CA ARG A 163 14.77 3.92 4.16
C ARG A 163 14.05 3.50 5.44
N ASN A 164 12.73 3.25 5.39
CA ASN A 164 11.98 2.82 6.57
C ASN A 164 12.40 1.41 7.04
N ILE A 165 12.63 0.50 6.10
CA ILE A 165 13.13 -0.84 6.39
C ILE A 165 14.58 -0.77 6.85
N TYR A 166 15.43 0.01 6.18
CA TYR A 166 16.81 0.22 6.60
C TYR A 166 16.89 0.74 8.04
N TYR A 167 16.10 1.77 8.36
CA TYR A 167 15.99 2.33 9.70
C TYR A 167 15.58 1.27 10.74
N LYS A 168 14.57 0.44 10.42
CA LYS A 168 14.12 -0.62 11.33
C LYS A 168 15.19 -1.67 11.57
N LEU A 169 15.94 -2.05 10.52
CA LEU A 169 17.07 -2.98 10.63
C LEU A 169 18.18 -2.38 11.50
N CYS A 170 18.52 -1.09 11.33
CA CYS A 170 19.50 -0.43 12.20
C CYS A 170 19.07 -0.48 13.67
N GLN A 171 17.81 -0.14 13.97
CA GLN A 171 17.29 -0.20 15.34
C GLN A 171 17.35 -1.61 15.92
N LYS A 172 16.95 -2.63 15.15
CA LYS A 172 16.93 -4.01 15.60
C LYS A 172 18.33 -4.53 15.97
N TYR A 173 19.33 -4.16 15.19
CA TYR A 173 20.68 -4.72 15.31
C TYR A 173 21.68 -3.78 15.99
N GLY A 174 21.21 -2.70 16.60
CA GLY A 174 22.07 -1.76 17.33
C GLY A 174 23.05 -0.98 16.43
N LEU A 175 22.70 -0.78 15.16
CA LEU A 175 23.44 0.10 14.25
C LEU A 175 22.89 1.53 14.34
N VAL A 176 23.63 2.52 13.83
CA VAL A 176 23.19 3.93 13.90
C VAL A 176 22.15 4.19 12.80
N PRO A 177 20.87 4.42 13.15
CA PRO A 177 19.86 4.68 12.15
C PRO A 177 20.09 6.07 11.52
N PRO A 178 19.96 6.21 10.19
CA PRO A 178 20.15 7.50 9.54
C PRO A 178 18.99 8.45 9.86
N HIS A 179 19.30 9.71 10.21
CA HIS A 179 18.27 10.74 10.30
C HIS A 179 17.67 11.04 8.91
N TYR A 180 16.40 11.44 8.81
CA TYR A 180 15.72 11.61 7.52
C TYR A 180 16.39 12.65 6.60
N THR A 181 17.11 13.63 7.17
CA THR A 181 17.88 14.64 6.42
C THR A 181 19.26 14.17 5.96
N GLN A 182 19.74 13.04 6.46
CA GLN A 182 21.07 12.51 6.17
C GLN A 182 21.02 11.50 5.03
N GLN A 183 22.11 11.41 4.27
CA GLN A 183 22.31 10.31 3.33
C GLN A 183 22.51 9.00 4.10
N VAL A 184 21.98 7.90 3.54
CA VAL A 184 22.16 6.56 4.12
C VAL A 184 23.58 6.10 3.81
N LEU A 185 24.28 5.61 4.83
CA LEU A 185 25.63 5.07 4.65
C LEU A 185 25.58 3.82 3.75
N PRO A 186 26.45 3.74 2.72
CA PRO A 186 26.57 2.58 1.84
C PRO A 186 26.68 1.24 2.57
N VAL A 187 27.44 1.20 3.64
CA VAL A 187 27.66 0.03 4.47
C VAL A 187 27.67 0.45 5.94
N GLN A 188 26.94 -0.29 6.77
CA GLN A 188 27.09 -0.27 8.21
C GLN A 188 27.41 -1.68 8.71
N GLU A 189 28.23 -1.78 9.74
CA GLU A 189 28.74 -3.07 10.20
C GLU A 189 29.05 -3.01 11.69
N ASN A 190 28.76 -4.10 12.40
CA ASN A 190 29.23 -4.37 13.74
C ASN A 190 29.72 -5.83 13.82
N ASP A 191 29.99 -6.36 15.01
CA ASP A 191 30.52 -7.72 15.17
C ASP A 191 29.56 -8.82 14.67
N THR A 192 28.25 -8.55 14.64
CA THR A 192 27.22 -9.56 14.35
C THR A 192 26.61 -9.40 12.96
N ILE A 193 26.49 -8.17 12.46
CA ILE A 193 25.74 -7.84 11.23
C ILE A 193 26.58 -6.96 10.30
N LYS A 194 26.36 -7.13 8.98
CA LYS A 194 26.76 -6.18 7.95
C LYS A 194 25.54 -5.80 7.10
N LEU A 195 25.27 -4.51 6.95
CA LEU A 195 24.08 -3.98 6.28
C LEU A 195 24.50 -3.10 5.10
N TYR A 196 24.06 -3.45 3.90
CA TYR A 196 24.34 -2.74 2.66
C TYR A 196 23.15 -1.86 2.27
N TRP A 197 23.43 -0.68 1.71
CA TRP A 197 22.48 0.22 1.08
C TRP A 197 22.94 0.56 -0.33
N ASN A 198 22.19 0.13 -1.35
CA ASN A 198 22.49 0.40 -2.75
C ASN A 198 23.96 0.07 -3.10
N GLN A 199 24.48 -1.07 -2.61
CA GLN A 199 25.87 -1.48 -2.86
C GLN A 199 25.94 -2.74 -3.71
N PRO A 200 26.83 -2.76 -4.72
CA PRO A 200 27.06 -3.96 -5.50
C PRO A 200 27.76 -5.02 -4.64
N VAL A 201 27.35 -6.27 -4.80
CA VAL A 201 28.06 -7.42 -4.25
C VAL A 201 29.09 -7.89 -5.27
N GLN A 202 30.30 -8.18 -4.78
CA GLN A 202 31.33 -8.83 -5.58
C GLN A 202 30.91 -10.28 -5.83
N THR A 203 30.64 -10.62 -7.09
CA THR A 203 30.23 -11.95 -7.54
C THR A 203 31.34 -12.60 -8.35
N LYS A 204 31.47 -13.92 -8.31
CA LYS A 204 32.48 -14.63 -9.12
C LYS A 204 32.07 -14.63 -10.59
N LYS A 205 30.77 -14.74 -10.82
CA LYS A 205 30.16 -14.63 -12.15
C LYS A 205 29.74 -13.21 -12.45
N ILE A 206 29.70 -12.85 -13.73
CA ILE A 206 29.19 -11.55 -14.17
C ILE A 206 27.66 -11.58 -14.04
N ILE A 207 27.12 -10.79 -13.11
CA ILE A 207 25.68 -10.62 -12.91
C ILE A 207 25.37 -9.14 -13.01
N ARG A 208 24.51 -8.74 -13.96
CA ARG A 208 24.10 -7.34 -14.17
C ARG A 208 23.34 -6.81 -12.96
N HIS A 209 22.47 -7.62 -12.38
CA HIS A 209 21.68 -7.28 -11.20
C HIS A 209 22.35 -7.74 -9.90
N ASN A 210 23.51 -7.16 -9.58
CA ASN A 210 24.28 -7.46 -8.36
C ASN A 210 24.21 -6.34 -7.30
N LYS A 211 23.40 -5.30 -7.51
CA LYS A 211 23.23 -4.15 -6.63
C LYS A 211 21.78 -4.03 -6.16
N PRO A 212 21.36 -4.84 -5.18
CA PRO A 212 20.06 -4.69 -4.53
C PRO A 212 19.98 -3.41 -3.69
N ASP A 213 18.75 -3.04 -3.34
CA ASP A 213 18.51 -1.88 -2.49
C ASP A 213 19.08 -2.06 -1.07
N ILE A 214 18.82 -3.21 -0.46
CA ILE A 214 19.34 -3.56 0.88
C ILE A 214 19.82 -5.01 0.90
N ILE A 215 20.96 -5.25 1.56
CA ILE A 215 21.35 -6.61 1.95
C ILE A 215 21.74 -6.63 3.42
N LEU A 216 21.13 -7.54 4.17
CA LEU A 216 21.46 -7.81 5.57
C LEU A 216 22.22 -9.14 5.65
N PHE A 217 23.49 -9.08 6.07
CA PHE A 217 24.29 -10.25 6.39
C PHE A 217 24.33 -10.46 7.90
N ASP A 218 23.88 -11.62 8.37
CA ASP A 218 24.08 -12.07 9.75
C ASP A 218 25.31 -12.97 9.82
N LYS A 219 26.39 -12.43 10.39
CA LYS A 219 27.71 -13.09 10.44
C LYS A 219 27.71 -14.31 11.37
N ILE A 220 26.83 -14.32 12.36
CA ILE A 220 26.71 -15.37 13.37
C ILE A 220 25.91 -16.53 12.81
N LYS A 221 24.73 -16.24 12.26
CA LYS A 221 23.85 -17.26 11.67
C LYS A 221 24.28 -17.68 10.26
N LYS A 222 25.22 -16.94 9.65
CA LYS A 222 25.64 -17.11 8.26
C LYS A 222 24.48 -17.00 7.27
N THR A 223 23.57 -16.06 7.51
CA THR A 223 22.43 -15.80 6.61
C THR A 223 22.61 -14.48 5.85
N ALA A 224 22.02 -14.39 4.66
CA ALA A 224 22.00 -13.17 3.85
C ALA A 224 20.58 -12.89 3.33
N LEU A 225 19.96 -11.81 3.79
CA LEU A 225 18.65 -11.37 3.30
C LEU A 225 18.83 -10.26 2.28
N VAL A 226 18.46 -10.53 1.03
CA VAL A 226 18.40 -9.55 -0.06
C VAL A 226 16.99 -8.95 -0.11
N ILE A 227 16.88 -7.62 0.02
CA ILE A 227 15.61 -6.91 -0.01
C ILE A 227 15.62 -5.94 -1.18
N GLU A 228 14.58 -6.00 -1.99
CA GLU A 228 14.43 -5.15 -3.17
C GLU A 228 13.05 -4.47 -3.15
N PHE A 229 13.04 -3.19 -3.48
CA PHE A 229 11.86 -2.36 -3.49
C PHE A 229 11.38 -2.08 -4.91
N ALA A 230 10.08 -1.81 -5.00
CA ALA A 230 9.51 -1.12 -6.15
C ALA A 230 8.31 -0.28 -5.71
N ILE A 231 8.08 0.81 -6.44
CA ILE A 231 6.84 1.58 -6.34
C ILE A 231 6.15 1.53 -7.70
N SER A 232 4.89 1.11 -7.71
CA SER A 232 4.16 0.87 -8.95
C SER A 232 2.72 1.31 -8.87
N TRP A 233 2.03 1.39 -10.01
CA TRP A 233 0.57 1.49 -9.96
C TRP A 233 -0.04 0.21 -9.38
N PHE A 234 -1.15 0.29 -8.66
CA PHE A 234 -1.69 -0.86 -7.91
C PHE A 234 -1.91 -2.13 -8.75
N THR A 235 -2.30 -1.98 -10.02
CA THR A 235 -2.48 -3.12 -10.94
C THR A 235 -1.17 -3.78 -11.38
N GLY A 236 -0.03 -3.16 -11.10
CA GLY A 236 1.30 -3.63 -11.46
C GLY A 236 2.10 -4.22 -10.30
N ILE A 237 1.54 -4.26 -9.08
CA ILE A 237 2.26 -4.69 -7.88
C ILE A 237 2.73 -6.15 -8.00
N GLU A 238 1.81 -7.08 -8.33
CA GLU A 238 2.14 -8.49 -8.55
C GLU A 238 3.22 -8.66 -9.63
N ARG A 239 3.05 -7.93 -10.74
CA ARG A 239 4.00 -7.98 -11.85
C ARG A 239 5.40 -7.52 -11.45
N GLN A 240 5.52 -6.49 -10.60
CA GLN A 240 6.81 -6.04 -10.12
C GLN A 240 7.45 -7.05 -9.17
N ILE A 241 6.67 -7.70 -8.31
CA ILE A 241 7.16 -8.79 -7.46
C ILE A 241 7.75 -9.90 -8.33
N ASP A 242 7.05 -10.31 -9.38
CA ASP A 242 7.51 -11.35 -10.30
C ASP A 242 8.81 -10.97 -11.01
N ILE A 243 8.89 -9.75 -11.55
CA ILE A 243 10.10 -9.23 -12.22
C ILE A 243 11.29 -9.26 -11.27
N LYS A 244 11.14 -8.71 -10.06
CA LYS A 244 12.24 -8.65 -9.10
C LYS A 244 12.64 -10.05 -8.61
N THR A 245 11.66 -10.93 -8.38
CA THR A 245 11.93 -12.33 -8.00
C THR A 245 12.71 -13.05 -9.10
N ASN A 246 12.33 -12.90 -10.36
CA ASN A 246 13.05 -13.53 -11.46
C ASN A 246 14.47 -12.94 -11.61
N ARG A 247 14.60 -11.62 -11.47
CA ARG A 247 15.89 -10.92 -11.54
C ARG A 247 16.89 -11.40 -10.49
N TYR A 248 16.48 -11.55 -9.24
CA TYR A 248 17.40 -11.88 -8.15
C TYR A 248 17.50 -13.37 -7.84
N CYS A 249 16.50 -14.19 -8.23
CA CYS A 249 16.44 -15.62 -7.90
C CYS A 249 16.52 -16.57 -9.10
N VAL A 250 16.28 -16.09 -10.33
CA VAL A 250 16.24 -16.95 -11.54
C VAL A 250 17.37 -16.60 -12.50
N ASN A 251 17.42 -15.36 -12.97
CA ASN A 251 18.43 -14.89 -13.93
C ASN A 251 18.62 -13.37 -13.85
N GLY A 252 19.75 -12.96 -13.29
CA GLY A 252 20.13 -11.56 -13.12
C GLY A 252 20.79 -10.92 -14.34
N ASN A 253 20.82 -11.61 -15.48
CA ASN A 253 21.39 -11.14 -16.74
C ASN A 253 20.37 -11.04 -17.88
N TYR A 254 19.15 -11.53 -17.68
CA TYR A 254 18.10 -11.48 -18.70
C TYR A 254 17.64 -10.03 -18.93
N ASP A 255 17.56 -9.63 -20.20
CA ASP A 255 17.33 -8.24 -20.63
C ASP A 255 15.87 -7.94 -20.97
N GLN A 256 15.05 -8.98 -21.18
CA GLN A 256 13.62 -8.83 -21.47
C GLN A 256 12.80 -8.87 -20.19
N ASP A 257 12.94 -7.84 -19.35
CA ASP A 257 12.34 -7.79 -18.01
C ASP A 257 10.82 -8.08 -18.00
N LEU A 258 10.13 -7.75 -19.10
CA LEU A 258 8.69 -7.91 -19.27
C LEU A 258 8.25 -9.35 -19.66
N ASN A 259 9.16 -10.28 -19.86
CA ASN A 259 8.84 -11.67 -20.23
C ASN A 259 9.15 -12.61 -19.06
N VAL A 260 8.19 -12.79 -18.14
CA VAL A 260 8.29 -13.72 -16.99
C VAL A 260 7.53 -15.01 -17.33
N PRO A 261 8.01 -16.20 -16.94
CA PRO A 261 9.23 -16.46 -16.16
C PRO A 261 10.51 -16.33 -16.99
N TYR A 262 11.62 -15.95 -16.34
CA TYR A 262 12.92 -15.85 -17.00
C TYR A 262 13.50 -17.26 -17.22
N PRO A 263 14.29 -17.47 -18.28
CA PRO A 263 15.07 -18.69 -18.41
C PRO A 263 16.12 -18.76 -17.30
N ASN A 264 16.42 -19.96 -16.79
CA ASN A 264 17.44 -20.16 -15.75
C ASN A 264 18.79 -19.53 -16.14
N GLY A 265 19.42 -18.86 -15.19
CA GLY A 265 20.74 -18.28 -15.39
C GLY A 265 21.44 -17.97 -14.07
N ASP A 266 22.52 -17.19 -14.16
CA ASP A 266 23.22 -16.72 -12.98
C ASP A 266 22.42 -15.60 -12.30
N ASN A 267 22.32 -15.67 -10.98
CA ASN A 267 21.58 -14.70 -10.18
C ASN A 267 22.28 -14.50 -8.83
N LEU A 268 22.02 -13.34 -8.22
CA LEU A 268 22.72 -12.93 -7.02
C LEU A 268 22.47 -13.88 -5.84
N LEU A 269 21.24 -14.37 -5.69
CA LEU A 269 20.89 -15.24 -4.56
C LEU A 269 21.72 -16.53 -4.58
N ARG A 270 21.87 -17.15 -5.76
CA ARG A 270 22.69 -18.35 -5.94
C ARG A 270 24.18 -18.09 -5.73
N GLU A 271 24.70 -16.92 -6.12
CA GLU A 271 26.10 -16.55 -5.85
C GLU A 271 26.35 -16.40 -4.34
N LEU A 272 25.42 -15.78 -3.59
CA LEU A 272 25.50 -15.69 -2.14
C LEU A 272 25.48 -17.07 -1.48
N GLN A 273 24.61 -17.97 -1.95
CA GLN A 273 24.57 -19.38 -1.50
C GLN A 273 25.88 -20.11 -1.78
N THR A 274 26.45 -19.93 -2.97
CA THR A 274 27.75 -20.51 -3.34
C THR A 274 28.91 -19.93 -2.52
N ALA A 275 28.77 -18.70 -2.02
CA ALA A 275 29.71 -18.08 -1.10
C ALA A 275 29.54 -18.53 0.37
N GLY A 276 28.60 -19.44 0.66
CA GLY A 276 28.39 -20.04 1.98
C GLY A 276 27.36 -19.34 2.86
N TRP A 277 26.52 -18.47 2.30
CA TRP A 277 25.41 -17.84 3.02
C TRP A 277 24.11 -18.62 2.83
N ASP A 278 23.33 -18.79 3.90
CA ASP A 278 21.91 -19.14 3.77
C ASP A 278 21.14 -17.89 3.30
N ALA A 279 20.95 -17.78 1.98
CA ALA A 279 20.45 -16.56 1.36
C ALA A 279 18.95 -16.64 1.03
N SER A 280 18.21 -15.59 1.40
CA SER A 280 16.79 -15.40 1.10
C SER A 280 16.52 -14.07 0.40
N PHE A 281 15.37 -13.98 -0.28
CA PHE A 281 14.97 -12.81 -1.06
C PHE A 281 13.60 -12.31 -0.62
N LEU A 282 13.50 -11.00 -0.38
CA LEU A 282 12.26 -10.31 0.00
C LEU A 282 11.98 -9.14 -0.97
N PRO A 283 11.06 -9.31 -1.93
CA PRO A 283 10.56 -8.19 -2.71
C PRO A 283 9.50 -7.43 -1.91
N ILE A 284 9.67 -6.11 -1.78
CA ILE A 284 8.72 -5.21 -1.13
C ILE A 284 8.20 -4.22 -2.18
N VAL A 285 6.96 -4.40 -2.59
CA VAL A 285 6.33 -3.52 -3.58
C VAL A 285 5.16 -2.78 -2.96
N ILE A 286 5.23 -1.45 -3.04
CA ILE A 286 4.19 -0.54 -2.55
C ILE A 286 3.53 0.16 -3.74
N GLY A 287 2.21 0.31 -3.70
CA GLY A 287 1.46 1.10 -4.64
C GLY A 287 1.82 2.58 -4.54
N ALA A 288 1.86 3.28 -5.67
CA ALA A 288 2.13 4.71 -5.71
C ALA A 288 1.13 5.52 -4.86
N THR A 289 -0.06 4.96 -4.60
CA THR A 289 -1.10 5.55 -3.79
C THR A 289 -1.32 4.82 -2.45
N GLY A 290 -0.36 3.96 -2.05
CA GLY A 290 -0.31 3.29 -0.74
C GLY A 290 -0.73 1.82 -0.74
N GLU A 291 -1.12 1.26 -1.87
CA GLU A 291 -1.65 -0.11 -1.93
C GLU A 291 -0.58 -1.17 -1.64
N VAL A 292 -0.98 -2.27 -0.98
CA VAL A 292 -0.13 -3.43 -0.75
C VAL A 292 -0.93 -4.71 -0.94
N LEU A 293 -0.25 -5.81 -1.29
CA LEU A 293 -0.89 -7.11 -1.40
C LEU A 293 -1.05 -7.78 -0.03
N LEU A 294 -2.04 -8.68 0.05
CA LEU A 294 -2.25 -9.58 1.18
C LEU A 294 -0.97 -10.36 1.52
N GLY A 295 -0.71 -10.49 2.82
CA GLY A 295 0.43 -11.24 3.35
C GLY A 295 1.76 -10.49 3.37
N LEU A 296 1.85 -9.25 2.86
CA LEU A 296 3.10 -8.48 2.94
C LEU A 296 3.57 -8.30 4.39
N SER A 297 2.65 -8.01 5.32
CA SER A 297 2.97 -7.90 6.76
C SER A 297 3.58 -9.19 7.32
N GLY A 298 2.99 -10.35 7.00
CA GLY A 298 3.53 -11.66 7.38
C GLY A 298 4.94 -11.88 6.82
N LYS A 299 5.15 -11.59 5.53
CA LYS A 299 6.47 -11.72 4.88
C LYS A 299 7.52 -10.82 5.54
N ILE A 300 7.19 -9.56 5.84
CA ILE A 300 8.09 -8.63 6.53
C ILE A 300 8.40 -9.14 7.94
N LYS A 301 7.36 -9.53 8.69
CA LYS A 301 7.48 -10.08 10.04
C LYS A 301 8.45 -11.27 10.09
N GLU A 302 8.25 -12.24 9.21
CA GLU A 302 9.04 -13.47 9.15
C GLU A 302 10.49 -13.19 8.73
N ASN A 303 10.70 -12.48 7.62
CA ASN A 303 12.03 -12.25 7.07
C ASN A 303 12.88 -11.31 7.94
N LEU A 304 12.26 -10.28 8.53
CA LEU A 304 12.97 -9.35 9.41
C LEU A 304 12.98 -9.83 10.86
N GLY A 305 12.28 -10.91 11.22
CA GLY A 305 12.16 -11.40 12.59
C GLY A 305 11.73 -10.33 13.59
N ILE A 306 10.61 -9.65 13.30
CA ILE A 306 10.02 -8.57 14.12
C ILE A 306 8.59 -8.94 14.56
N SER A 307 7.96 -8.15 15.43
CA SER A 307 6.55 -8.37 15.81
C SER A 307 5.60 -8.02 14.66
N SER A 308 4.35 -8.50 14.73
CA SER A 308 3.32 -8.17 13.74
C SER A 308 3.06 -6.66 13.70
N GLU A 309 2.98 -6.02 14.87
CA GLU A 309 2.73 -4.58 15.02
C GLU A 309 3.88 -3.77 14.40
N ALA A 310 5.12 -4.23 14.59
CA ALA A 310 6.28 -3.60 13.99
C ALA A 310 6.32 -3.76 12.47
N ALA A 311 5.80 -4.87 11.92
CA ALA A 311 5.68 -5.07 10.48
C ALA A 311 4.60 -4.15 9.88
N ASP A 312 3.45 -4.03 10.53
CA ASP A 312 2.37 -3.12 10.13
C ASP A 312 2.82 -1.66 10.18
N GLU A 313 3.59 -1.27 11.22
CA GLU A 313 4.20 0.05 11.31
C GLU A 313 5.19 0.31 10.15
N CYS A 314 5.98 -0.69 9.76
CA CYS A 314 6.88 -0.55 8.61
C CYS A 314 6.09 -0.32 7.31
N ILE A 315 5.01 -1.06 7.10
CA ILE A 315 4.14 -0.89 5.92
C ILE A 315 3.56 0.52 5.90
N GLU A 316 2.96 0.96 7.00
CA GLU A 316 2.36 2.30 7.10
C GLU A 316 3.39 3.40 6.78
N ARG A 317 4.60 3.31 7.34
CA ARG A 317 5.65 4.30 7.08
C ARG A 317 6.14 4.27 5.63
N MET A 318 6.26 3.08 5.02
CA MET A 318 6.61 2.95 3.60
C MET A 318 5.53 3.55 2.69
N GLN A 319 4.25 3.30 3.00
CA GLN A 319 3.12 3.91 2.30
C GLN A 319 3.16 5.43 2.41
N ARG A 320 3.43 5.95 3.60
CA ARG A 320 3.53 7.39 3.84
C ARG A 320 4.61 8.02 2.96
N SER A 321 5.80 7.41 2.89
CA SER A 321 6.87 7.84 1.98
C SER A 321 6.45 7.79 0.51
N ALA A 322 5.78 6.71 0.09
CA ALA A 322 5.30 6.56 -1.28
C ALA A 322 4.26 7.64 -1.65
N VAL A 323 3.25 7.84 -0.80
CA VAL A 323 2.17 8.82 -0.95
C VAL A 323 2.72 10.25 -0.97
N LEU A 324 3.64 10.59 -0.06
CA LEU A 324 4.30 11.91 -0.06
C LEU A 324 5.08 12.16 -1.34
N GLY A 325 5.85 11.18 -1.82
CA GLY A 325 6.57 11.30 -3.09
C GLY A 325 5.62 11.41 -4.28
N THR A 326 4.50 10.68 -4.28
CA THR A 326 3.46 10.77 -5.32
C THR A 326 2.80 12.14 -5.34
N SER A 327 2.57 12.77 -4.19
CA SER A 327 2.02 14.13 -4.14
C SER A 327 2.96 15.20 -4.72
N ARG A 328 4.26 14.92 -4.89
CA ARG A 328 5.25 15.84 -5.49
C ARG A 328 5.28 15.75 -7.02
N ILE A 329 4.74 14.68 -7.61
CA ILE A 329 4.74 14.39 -9.05
C ILE A 329 3.52 15.02 -9.71
#